data_AF-A0AAW0XYW5-F1
#
_entry.id   AF-A0AAW0XYW5-F1
#
_cell.length_a   1.000
_cell.length_b   1.000
_cell.length_c   1.000
_cell.angle_alpha   90.00
_cell.angle_beta   90.00
_cell.angle_gamma   90.00
#
_symmetry.space_group_name_H-M   'P 1'
#
loop_
_entity.id
_entity.type
_entity.pdbx_description
1 polymer ?
#
loop_
_entity_poly.entity_id
_entity_poly.type
_entity_poly.pdbx_seq_one_letter_code
_entity_poly.pdbx_strand_id
1 'polypeptide(L)'
;STGGTDCVRCFHLEFRSRHILEVHNEGLRKCYTNEEAALQTCPTLEHIRNRQTREIMLYKTATTEGQALEPVYCPLDGRFHLTYNINDGRESATECPEPSSTLANCPRGNAFTMEFHRCKFGDFSKTYEC
;
A
#
# COMPACT_ATOMS: atom_id res chain seq x y z
N SER A 1 33.28 10.06 -2.29
CA SER A 1 32.68 10.21 -3.63
C SER A 1 31.70 9.07 -3.82
N THR A 2 30.40 9.30 -3.62
CA THR A 2 29.36 8.26 -3.71
C THR A 2 28.87 8.18 -5.16
N GLY A 3 29.45 7.27 -5.95
CA GLY A 3 28.98 6.94 -7.28
C GLY A 3 27.67 6.14 -7.23
N GLY A 4 26.58 6.80 -6.81
CA GLY A 4 25.24 6.22 -6.85
C GLY A 4 24.69 6.38 -8.26
N THR A 5 24.55 5.28 -9.00
CA THR A 5 23.78 5.24 -10.24
C THR A 5 22.35 5.66 -9.95
N ASP A 6 21.80 6.58 -10.76
CA ASP A 6 20.39 6.96 -10.67
C ASP A 6 19.51 5.71 -10.83
N CYS A 7 18.58 5.53 -9.88
CA CYS A 7 17.66 4.41 -9.88
C CYS A 7 16.31 4.85 -10.42
N VAL A 8 15.95 4.34 -11.60
CA VAL A 8 14.67 4.61 -12.24
C VAL A 8 13.76 3.39 -12.11
N ARG A 9 12.47 3.63 -11.84
CA ARG A 9 11.43 2.61 -11.70
C ARG A 9 10.12 3.15 -12.23
N CYS A 10 9.30 2.30 -12.84
CA CYS A 10 7.95 2.65 -13.22
C CYS A 10 6.93 2.20 -12.19
N PHE A 11 5.93 3.05 -11.93
CA PHE A 11 4.79 2.79 -11.07
C PHE A 11 3.52 3.13 -11.84
N HIS A 12 2.50 2.28 -11.70
CA HIS A 12 1.14 2.62 -12.12
C HIS A 12 0.39 3.15 -10.90
N LEU A 13 -0.14 4.37 -11.01
CA LEU A 13 -0.82 5.08 -9.93
C LEU A 13 -2.31 5.18 -10.26
N GLU A 14 -3.17 4.67 -9.37
CA GLU A 14 -4.62 4.74 -9.54
C GLU A 14 -5.29 5.31 -8.27
N PHE A 15 -6.00 6.44 -8.43
CA PHE A 15 -6.79 7.00 -7.34
C PHE A 15 -8.08 6.19 -7.17
N ARG A 16 -8.24 5.54 -6.02
CA ARG A 16 -9.48 4.83 -5.67
C ARG A 16 -10.50 5.77 -5.02
N SER A 17 -10.02 6.78 -4.29
CA SER A 17 -10.84 7.87 -3.76
C SER A 17 -10.01 9.16 -3.70
N ARG A 18 -10.59 10.24 -3.16
CA ARG A 18 -9.87 11.50 -2.89
C ARG A 18 -8.66 11.32 -1.96
N HIS A 19 -8.64 10.24 -1.18
CA HIS A 19 -7.72 10.04 -0.07
C HIS A 19 -7.00 8.69 -0.11
N ILE A 20 -7.33 7.82 -1.08
CA ILE A 20 -6.70 6.52 -1.28
C ILE A 20 -6.03 6.47 -2.66
N LEU A 21 -4.72 6.22 -2.66
CA LEU A 21 -3.93 5.98 -3.84
C LEU A 21 -3.45 4.53 -3.85
N GLU A 22 -3.79 3.81 -4.91
CA GLU A 22 -3.25 2.48 -5.18
C GLU A 22 -2.03 2.62 -6.09
N VAL A 23 -0.97 1.90 -5.74
CA VAL A 23 0.31 1.91 -6.44
C VAL A 23 0.65 0.48 -6.83
N HIS A 24 0.80 0.25 -8.14
CA HIS A 24 1.27 -1.03 -8.67
C HIS A 24 2.69 -0.92 -9.21
N ASN A 25 3.48 -1.97 -8.98
CA ASN A 25 4.81 -2.13 -9.61
C ASN A 25 5.21 -3.61 -9.75
N GLU A 26 6.33 -3.88 -10.41
CA GLU A 26 6.96 -5.23 -10.45
C GLU A 26 7.74 -5.58 -9.16
N GLY A 27 7.57 -4.80 -8.10
CA GLY A 27 8.33 -4.90 -6.86
C GLY A 27 9.50 -3.90 -6.76
N LEU A 28 9.90 -3.62 -5.52
CA LEU A 28 10.87 -2.56 -5.18
C LEU A 28 12.35 -2.99 -5.26
N ARG A 29 12.64 -4.23 -5.65
CA ARG A 29 14.01 -4.77 -5.68
C ARG A 29 14.73 -4.51 -7.01
N LYS A 30 13.98 -4.40 -8.11
CA LYS A 30 14.54 -4.10 -9.44
C LYS A 30 14.79 -2.61 -9.58
N CYS A 31 15.86 -2.24 -10.27
CA CYS A 31 16.28 -0.87 -10.48
C CYS A 31 16.84 -0.76 -11.90
N TYR A 32 16.44 0.28 -12.62
CA TYR A 32 16.90 0.54 -13.98
C TYR A 32 17.79 1.78 -13.98
N THR A 33 18.79 1.80 -14.87
CA THR A 33 19.74 2.92 -14.98
C THR A 33 19.30 3.98 -15.99
N ASN A 34 18.18 3.76 -16.67
CA ASN A 34 17.60 4.71 -17.62
C ASN A 34 16.07 4.57 -17.64
N GLU A 35 15.40 5.63 -18.09
CA GLU A 35 13.94 5.73 -18.11
C GLU A 35 13.30 4.80 -19.13
N GLU A 36 13.90 4.63 -20.32
CA GLU A 36 13.35 3.79 -21.37
C GLU A 36 13.19 2.33 -20.92
N ALA A 37 14.23 1.77 -20.28
CA ALA A 37 14.17 0.41 -19.73
C ALA A 37 13.14 0.28 -18.59
N ALA A 38 12.98 1.32 -17.75
CA ALA A 38 11.98 1.32 -16.70
C ALA A 38 10.55 1.36 -17.26
N LEU A 39 10.31 2.14 -18.31
CA LEU A 39 9.01 2.29 -18.94
C LEU A 39 8.49 0.98 -19.56
N GLN A 40 9.38 0.15 -20.11
CA GLN A 40 9.02 -1.18 -20.63
C GLN A 40 8.52 -2.14 -19.54
N THR A 41 8.72 -1.80 -18.26
CA THR A 41 8.30 -2.61 -17.11
C THR A 41 7.14 -1.99 -16.34
N CYS A 42 6.52 -0.93 -16.89
CA CYS A 42 5.34 -0.33 -16.31
C CYS A 42 4.20 -1.35 -16.21
N PRO A 43 3.54 -1.49 -15.06
CA PRO A 43 2.34 -2.31 -14.94
C PRO A 43 1.25 -1.85 -15.90
N THR A 44 0.75 -2.78 -16.72
CA THR A 44 -0.42 -2.60 -17.56
C THR A 44 -1.68 -2.97 -16.78
N LEU A 45 -2.84 -2.58 -17.29
CA LEU A 45 -4.12 -3.00 -16.72
C LEU A 45 -4.29 -4.53 -16.71
N GLU A 46 -3.70 -5.23 -17.69
CA GLU A 46 -3.72 -6.69 -17.74
C GLU A 46 -2.87 -7.30 -16.62
N HIS A 47 -1.65 -6.79 -16.39
CA HIS A 47 -0.80 -7.24 -15.28
C HIS A 47 -1.51 -7.04 -13.93
N ILE A 48 -2.21 -5.92 -13.75
CA ILE A 48 -2.97 -5.62 -12.53
C ILE A 48 -4.13 -6.60 -12.36
N ARG A 49 -4.97 -6.79 -13.40
CA ARG A 49 -6.11 -7.73 -13.36
C ARG A 49 -5.68 -9.16 -13.05
N ASN A 50 -4.56 -9.58 -13.61
CA ASN A 50 -4.00 -10.92 -13.41
C ASN A 50 -3.19 -11.07 -12.10
N ARG A 51 -3.16 -10.03 -11.24
CA ARG A 51 -2.42 -10.01 -9.96
C ARG A 51 -0.94 -10.34 -10.12
N GLN A 52 -0.33 -9.90 -11.22
CA GLN A 52 1.09 -10.08 -11.52
C GLN A 52 1.96 -8.92 -11.00
N THR A 53 1.34 -7.96 -10.33
CA THR A 53 1.99 -6.78 -9.77
C THR A 53 1.99 -6.85 -8.26
N ARG A 54 2.93 -6.15 -7.63
CA ARG A 54 2.84 -5.84 -6.21
C ARG A 54 1.97 -4.60 -6.06
N GLU A 55 1.00 -4.69 -5.16
CA GLU A 55 0.05 -3.63 -4.85
C GLU A 55 0.43 -2.99 -3.51
N ILE A 56 0.37 -1.66 -3.46
CA ILE A 56 0.58 -0.85 -2.25
C ILE A 56 -0.58 0.14 -2.17
N MET A 57 -1.32 0.12 -1.06
CA MET A 57 -2.35 1.11 -0.77
C MET A 57 -1.79 2.21 0.13
N LEU A 58 -1.92 3.46 -0.29
CA LEU A 58 -1.54 4.65 0.46
C LEU A 58 -2.77 5.43 0.88
N TYR A 59 -2.83 5.78 2.17
CA TYR A 59 -3.92 6.54 2.78
C TYR A 59 -3.42 7.94 3.12
N LYS A 60 -4.15 8.96 2.69
CA LYS A 60 -3.89 10.34 3.05
C LYS A 60 -4.32 10.57 4.49
N THR A 61 -3.42 11.12 5.32
CA THR A 61 -3.68 11.33 6.76
C THR A 61 -3.96 12.79 7.13
N ALA A 62 -3.71 13.75 6.22
CA ALA A 62 -4.02 15.17 6.39
C ALA A 62 -4.00 15.92 5.04
N THR A 63 -4.61 17.11 4.97
CA THR A 63 -4.40 18.02 3.83
C THR A 63 -3.08 18.78 3.96
N THR A 64 -2.64 19.42 2.88
CA THR A 64 -1.47 20.32 2.87
C THR A 64 -1.60 21.49 3.86
N GLU A 65 -2.83 21.83 4.26
CA GLU A 65 -3.13 22.88 5.24
C GLU A 65 -3.34 22.32 6.67
N GLY A 66 -3.10 21.02 6.88
CA GLY A 66 -3.32 20.36 8.18
C GLY A 66 -4.78 20.22 8.58
N GLN A 67 -5.72 20.52 7.68
CA GLN A 67 -7.14 20.34 7.91
C GLN A 67 -7.50 18.85 7.87
N ALA A 68 -8.47 18.48 8.69
CA ALA A 68 -9.10 17.16 8.64
C ALA A 68 -9.69 16.93 7.25
N LEU A 69 -9.64 15.69 6.79
CA LEU A 69 -10.21 15.31 5.51
C LEU A 69 -11.74 15.25 5.65
N GLU A 70 -12.45 15.81 4.68
CA GLU A 70 -13.89 15.59 4.57
C GLU A 70 -14.16 14.08 4.40
N PRO A 71 -15.00 13.47 5.26
CA PRO A 71 -15.30 12.05 5.19
C PRO A 71 -15.86 11.66 3.82
N VAL A 72 -15.31 10.62 3.21
CA VAL A 72 -15.88 10.04 1.99
C VAL A 72 -16.06 8.54 2.17
N TYR A 73 -17.02 7.94 1.47
CA TYR A 73 -17.13 6.49 1.49
C TYR A 73 -15.87 5.83 0.94
N CYS A 74 -15.44 4.77 1.60
CA CYS A 74 -14.34 3.96 1.14
C CYS A 74 -14.69 3.30 -0.19
N PRO A 75 -13.76 3.34 -1.17
CA PRO A 75 -13.99 2.76 -2.50
C PRO A 75 -13.89 1.24 -2.50
N LEU A 76 -13.36 0.64 -1.44
CA LEU A 76 -13.41 -0.79 -1.19
C LEU A 76 -14.43 -1.03 -0.06
N ASP A 77 -15.21 -2.09 -0.17
CA ASP A 77 -16.20 -2.49 0.82
C ASP A 77 -16.04 -3.96 1.17
N GLY A 78 -16.21 -4.29 2.45
CA GLY A 78 -16.19 -5.65 2.95
C GLY A 78 -15.17 -5.91 4.06
N ARG A 79 -14.92 -7.20 4.29
CA ARG A 79 -13.98 -7.71 5.29
C ARG A 79 -12.91 -8.54 4.59
N PHE A 80 -11.66 -8.23 4.88
CA PHE A 80 -10.48 -8.86 4.29
C PHE A 80 -9.60 -9.46 5.37
N HIS A 81 -8.88 -10.53 5.03
CA HIS A 81 -7.79 -11.08 5.83
C HIS A 81 -6.46 -10.63 5.23
N LEU A 82 -5.51 -10.21 6.07
CA LEU A 82 -4.24 -9.64 5.62
C LEU A 82 -3.03 -10.20 6.38
N THR A 83 -1.93 -10.29 5.64
CA THR A 83 -0.57 -10.40 6.19
C THR A 83 0.09 -9.02 6.15
N TYR A 84 1.02 -8.75 7.05
CA TYR A 84 1.66 -7.43 7.18
C TYR A 84 3.16 -7.57 7.42
N ASN A 85 3.94 -6.68 6.83
CA ASN A 85 5.38 -6.57 7.06
C ASN A 85 5.86 -5.12 6.95
N ILE A 86 6.89 -4.75 7.73
CA ILE A 86 7.32 -3.34 7.84
C ILE A 86 8.39 -2.89 6.84
N ASN A 87 9.24 -3.71 6.23
CA ASN A 87 10.39 -3.27 5.40
C ASN A 87 11.16 -2.00 5.87
N ASP A 88 11.44 -1.80 7.17
CA ASP A 88 12.25 -0.67 7.66
C ASP A 88 13.77 -0.93 7.65
N GLY A 89 14.19 -2.10 7.16
CA GLY A 89 15.58 -2.55 7.12
C GLY A 89 16.11 -3.10 8.45
N ARG A 90 15.29 -3.12 9.52
CA ARG A 90 15.60 -3.73 10.82
C ARG A 90 14.96 -5.10 11.01
N GLU A 91 14.03 -5.46 10.13
CA GLU A 91 13.34 -6.75 10.20
C GLU A 91 14.22 -7.94 9.86
N SER A 92 14.22 -8.92 10.77
CA SER A 92 14.76 -10.26 10.54
C SER A 92 13.71 -11.26 10.03
N ALA A 93 12.41 -10.93 10.11
CA ALA A 93 11.32 -11.78 9.61
C ALA A 93 9.98 -11.03 9.56
N THR A 94 9.02 -11.55 8.78
CA THR A 94 7.67 -10.99 8.61
C THR A 94 6.96 -10.68 9.92
N GLU A 95 6.35 -9.50 10.04
CA GLU A 95 5.65 -9.03 11.24
C GLU A 95 4.37 -9.80 11.56
N CYS A 96 3.51 -9.98 10.55
CA CYS A 96 2.28 -10.79 10.62
C CYS A 96 2.30 -11.81 9.47
N PRO A 97 2.92 -12.98 9.67
CA PRO A 97 3.12 -13.97 8.60
C PRO A 97 1.86 -14.76 8.24
N GLU A 98 0.91 -14.89 9.18
CA GLU A 98 -0.38 -15.54 8.95
C GLU A 98 -1.45 -14.50 8.57
N PRO A 99 -2.44 -14.87 7.73
CA PRO A 99 -3.58 -14.00 7.39
C PRO A 99 -4.62 -13.94 8.54
N SER A 100 -4.17 -13.79 9.78
CA SER A 100 -5.00 -13.71 10.98
C SER A 100 -5.55 -12.31 11.24
N SER A 101 -4.87 -11.28 10.75
CA SER A 101 -5.30 -9.88 10.87
C SER A 101 -6.46 -9.57 9.91
N THR A 102 -7.31 -8.61 10.27
CA THR A 102 -8.48 -8.23 9.45
C THR A 102 -8.49 -6.75 9.09
N LEU A 103 -9.07 -6.43 7.94
CA LEU A 103 -9.37 -5.07 7.48
C LEU A 103 -10.86 -5.02 7.14
N ALA A 104 -11.59 -4.05 7.69
CA ALA A 104 -13.00 -3.85 7.36
C ALA A 104 -13.43 -2.38 7.47
N ASN A 105 -14.42 -2.00 6.66
CA ASN A 105 -15.06 -0.68 6.66
C ASN A 105 -16.49 -0.70 7.25
N CYS A 106 -16.91 -1.78 7.90
CA CYS A 106 -18.22 -1.87 8.55
C CYS A 106 -18.06 -1.77 10.08
N PRO A 107 -18.87 -0.97 10.80
CA PRO A 107 -20.02 -0.19 10.30
C PRO A 107 -19.69 1.22 9.77
N ARG A 108 -18.42 1.65 9.81
CA ARG A 108 -17.99 3.00 9.39
C ARG A 108 -17.60 3.01 7.91
N GLY A 109 -18.56 3.25 7.02
CA GLY A 109 -18.33 3.21 5.57
C GLY A 109 -17.28 4.20 5.04
N ASN A 110 -16.84 5.16 5.86
CA ASN A 110 -15.81 6.15 5.55
C ASN A 110 -14.44 5.86 6.19
N ALA A 111 -14.24 4.70 6.81
CA ALA A 111 -12.96 4.36 7.41
C ALA A 111 -12.70 2.86 7.38
N PHE A 112 -11.44 2.48 7.16
CA PHE A 112 -11.01 1.11 7.38
C PHE A 112 -10.43 0.95 8.77
N THR A 113 -10.88 -0.09 9.47
CA THR A 113 -10.26 -0.54 10.72
C THR A 113 -9.45 -1.79 10.43
N MET A 114 -8.14 -1.71 10.73
CA MET A 114 -7.22 -2.83 10.72
C MET A 114 -7.10 -3.39 12.13
N GLU A 115 -7.48 -4.65 12.30
CA GLU A 115 -7.30 -5.41 13.52
C GLU A 115 -6.10 -6.35 13.34
N PHE A 116 -4.99 -6.02 13.99
CA PHE A 116 -3.78 -6.84 13.96
C PHE A 116 -3.88 -7.95 14.99
N HIS A 117 -3.70 -9.19 14.54
CA HIS A 117 -3.77 -10.38 15.38
C HIS A 117 -2.56 -11.28 15.16
N ARG A 118 -1.93 -11.75 16.25
CA ARG A 118 -0.78 -12.66 16.25
C ARG A 118 0.43 -12.11 15.50
N CYS A 119 0.63 -10.81 15.58
CA CYS A 119 1.81 -10.13 15.05
C CYS A 119 2.92 -10.06 16.11
N LYS A 120 4.18 -9.90 15.68
CA LYS A 120 5.32 -9.84 16.63
C LYS A 120 5.27 -8.64 17.59
N PHE A 121 4.67 -7.54 17.16
CA PHE A 121 4.46 -6.34 17.98
C PHE A 121 3.23 -6.44 18.90
N GLY A 122 2.55 -7.58 18.92
CA GLY A 122 1.30 -7.79 19.68
C GLY A 122 0.04 -7.42 18.90
N ASP A 123 -1.10 -7.60 19.55
CA ASP A 123 -2.41 -7.31 18.96
C ASP A 123 -2.79 -5.85 19.20
N PHE A 124 -3.19 -5.14 18.15
CA PHE A 124 -3.72 -3.78 18.25
C PHE A 124 -4.64 -3.42 17.08
N SER A 125 -5.42 -2.36 17.25
CA SER A 125 -6.31 -1.82 16.22
C SER A 125 -5.83 -0.47 15.71
N LYS A 126 -5.95 -0.24 14.40
CA LYS A 126 -5.69 1.07 13.78
C LYS A 126 -6.73 1.39 12.73
N THR A 127 -7.23 2.62 12.78
CA THR A 127 -8.22 3.13 11.83
C THR A 127 -7.57 4.10 10.85
N TYR A 128 -7.91 3.97 9.58
CA TYR A 128 -7.53 4.86 8.49
C TYR A 128 -8.79 5.43 7.85
N GLU A 129 -8.86 6.75 7.75
CA GLU A 129 -9.99 7.42 7.12
C GLU A 129 -9.85 7.36 5.59
N CYS A 130 -11.01 7.14 4.97
CA CYS A 130 -11.29 7.52 3.60
C CYS A 130 -11.80 8.95 3.72
#